data_AF-A0A258XNM0-F1
#
_entry.id   AF-A0A258XNM0-F1
#
_cell.length_a   1.000
_cell.length_b   1.000
_cell.length_c   1.000
_cell.angle_alpha   90.00
_cell.angle_beta   90.00
_cell.angle_gamma   90.00
#
_symmetry.space_group_name_H-M   'P 1'
#
loop_
_entity.id
_entity.type
_entity.pdbx_description
1 polymer ?
#
loop_
_entity_poly.entity_id
_entity_poly.type
_entity_poly.pdbx_seq_one_letter_code
_entity_poly.pdbx_strand_id
1 'polypeptide(L)'
;MRGFVLAALGIAMASATAGATPDVVQTPAMFSAEQVEDGRRLFADTCATCHGPNLEGAVAPSLTVPAFRSNYSSKPVRALYSKIISTMPVGQPGTLSETQVLKLTALIYASNGLPVGDAPVASASELSARKFPEASKW
;
A
#
# COMPACT_ATOMS: atom_id res chain seq x y z
N MET A 1 39.16 71.88 14.45
CA MET A 1 37.74 71.51 14.66
C MET A 1 37.47 70.26 13.84
N ARG A 2 37.29 69.11 14.50
CA ARG A 2 36.02 68.32 14.54
C ARG A 2 35.62 67.77 13.16
N GLY A 3 35.53 66.48 12.89
CA GLY A 3 35.57 65.28 13.74
C GLY A 3 35.40 64.02 12.87
N PHE A 4 35.82 62.88 13.41
CA PHE A 4 35.62 61.54 12.85
C PHE A 4 34.16 61.10 13.01
N VAL A 5 33.60 60.42 12.00
CA VAL A 5 32.38 59.59 12.16
C VAL A 5 32.69 58.20 11.62
N LEU A 6 32.92 57.27 12.54
CA LEU A 6 32.97 55.83 12.28
C LEU A 6 31.54 55.29 12.37
N ALA A 7 30.98 54.86 11.25
CA ALA A 7 29.74 54.10 11.22
C ALA A 7 30.08 52.60 11.38
N ALA A 8 29.77 52.03 12.55
CA ALA A 8 29.90 50.60 12.81
C ALA A 8 28.70 49.85 12.18
N LEU A 9 28.99 49.00 11.20
CA LEU A 9 28.01 48.13 10.56
C LEU A 9 27.91 46.82 11.36
N GLY A 10 26.85 46.70 12.17
CA GLY A 10 26.57 45.47 12.92
C GLY A 10 26.05 44.38 11.99
N ILE A 11 26.80 43.27 11.88
CA ILE A 11 26.38 42.07 11.15
C ILE A 11 25.55 41.20 12.11
N ALA A 12 24.23 41.16 11.91
CA ALA A 12 23.36 40.21 12.58
C ALA A 12 23.45 38.85 11.87
N MET A 13 24.08 37.86 12.52
CA MET A 13 24.02 36.46 12.07
C MET A 13 22.67 35.86 12.44
N ALA A 14 21.79 35.68 11.45
CA ALA A 14 20.57 34.90 11.60
C ALA A 14 20.91 33.40 11.46
N SER A 15 20.84 32.67 12.56
CA SER A 15 20.94 31.21 12.57
C SER A 15 19.69 30.61 11.94
N ALA A 16 19.80 30.11 10.71
CA ALA A 16 18.75 29.31 10.09
C ALA A 16 18.77 27.89 10.68
N THR A 17 17.80 27.57 11.53
CA THR A 17 17.53 26.19 11.92
C THR A 17 16.86 25.47 10.76
N ALA A 18 17.56 24.51 10.15
CA ALA A 18 16.99 23.60 9.17
C ALA A 18 15.88 22.78 9.85
N GLY A 19 14.62 23.03 9.48
CA GLY A 19 13.49 22.23 9.92
C GLY A 19 13.57 20.83 9.32
N ALA A 20 13.71 19.82 10.18
CA ALA A 20 13.48 18.43 9.79
C ALA A 20 12.01 18.28 9.36
N THR A 21 11.78 18.02 8.08
CA THR A 21 10.46 17.62 7.59
C THR A 21 10.09 16.29 8.25
N PRO A 22 8.87 16.15 8.81
CA PRO A 22 8.44 14.89 9.41
C PRO A 22 8.46 13.81 8.33
N ASP A 23 9.05 12.67 8.67
CA ASP A 23 9.07 11.44 7.89
C ASP A 23 7.61 10.98 7.67
N VAL A 24 7.02 11.46 6.57
CA VAL A 24 5.82 10.82 6.03
C VAL A 24 6.32 9.45 5.61
N VAL A 25 5.95 8.43 6.37
CA VAL A 25 6.18 7.02 6.00
C VAL A 25 5.48 6.79 4.66
N GLN A 26 6.19 7.10 3.57
CA GLN A 26 5.75 6.83 2.23
C GLN A 26 5.81 5.32 2.11
N THR A 27 4.65 4.67 2.20
CA THR A 27 4.54 3.24 1.88
C THR A 27 5.07 3.11 0.46
N PRO A 28 6.24 2.49 0.23
CA PRO A 28 6.81 2.57 -1.11
C PRO A 28 5.95 1.70 -2.03
N ALA A 29 5.84 2.10 -3.30
CA ALA A 29 4.91 1.48 -4.23
C ALA A 29 5.18 -0.02 -4.45
N MET A 30 4.12 -0.80 -4.67
CA MET A 30 4.18 -2.23 -4.96
C MET A 30 3.28 -2.61 -6.13
N PHE A 31 3.66 -3.69 -6.81
CA PHE A 31 2.95 -4.26 -7.95
C PHE A 31 2.94 -3.32 -9.16
N SER A 32 2.87 -3.89 -10.36
CA SER A 32 2.66 -3.09 -11.57
C SER A 32 1.19 -2.79 -11.81
N ALA A 33 0.89 -1.73 -12.56
CA ALA A 33 -0.46 -1.46 -13.04
C ALA A 33 -1.07 -2.66 -13.81
N GLU A 34 -0.24 -3.38 -14.56
CA GLU A 34 -0.64 -4.60 -15.27
C GLU A 34 -1.08 -5.72 -14.31
N GLN A 35 -0.37 -5.91 -13.18
CA GLN A 35 -0.80 -6.90 -12.17
C GLN A 35 -2.15 -6.54 -11.55
N VAL A 36 -2.42 -5.25 -11.35
CA VAL A 36 -3.70 -4.77 -10.82
C VAL A 36 -4.82 -5.03 -11.82
N GLU A 37 -4.61 -4.71 -13.10
CA GLU A 37 -5.60 -4.90 -14.16
C GLU A 37 -5.89 -6.38 -14.43
N ASP A 38 -4.86 -7.21 -14.52
CA ASP A 38 -5.04 -8.66 -14.64
C ASP A 38 -5.72 -9.25 -13.40
N GLY A 39 -5.40 -8.72 -12.22
CA GLY A 39 -6.07 -9.07 -10.98
C GLY A 39 -7.56 -8.76 -11.03
N ARG A 40 -7.94 -7.61 -11.59
CA ARG A 40 -9.35 -7.19 -11.76
C ARG A 40 -10.12 -8.17 -12.63
N ARG A 41 -9.56 -8.59 -13.76
CA ARG A 41 -10.18 -9.57 -14.68
C ARG A 41 -10.37 -10.91 -13.99
N LEU A 42 -9.31 -11.43 -13.37
CA LEU A 42 -9.37 -12.69 -12.64
C LEU A 42 -10.38 -12.64 -11.47
N PHE A 43 -10.45 -11.52 -10.76
CA PHE A 43 -11.38 -11.32 -9.66
C PHE A 43 -12.83 -11.34 -10.15
N ALA A 44 -13.13 -10.72 -11.30
CA ALA A 44 -14.47 -10.75 -11.89
C ALA A 44 -14.93 -12.19 -12.18
N ASP A 45 -14.04 -13.02 -12.72
CA ASP A 45 -14.36 -14.40 -13.09
C ASP A 45 -14.45 -15.35 -11.89
N THR A 46 -13.65 -15.10 -10.84
CA THR A 46 -13.40 -16.09 -9.78
C THR A 46 -13.96 -15.70 -8.41
N CYS A 47 -14.04 -14.41 -8.10
CA CYS A 47 -14.22 -13.91 -6.74
C CYS A 47 -15.48 -13.04 -6.56
N ALA A 48 -15.87 -12.31 -7.60
CA ALA A 48 -16.92 -11.28 -7.54
C ALA A 48 -18.29 -11.81 -7.09
N THR A 49 -18.64 -13.06 -7.43
CA THR A 49 -19.90 -13.68 -6.99
C THR A 49 -20.06 -13.69 -5.48
N CYS A 50 -18.95 -13.83 -4.73
CA CYS A 50 -18.97 -13.87 -3.27
C CYS A 50 -18.58 -12.53 -2.64
N HIS A 51 -17.56 -11.86 -3.19
CA HIS A 51 -16.97 -10.65 -2.62
C HIS A 51 -17.50 -9.34 -3.22
N GLY A 52 -18.50 -9.42 -4.11
CA GLY A 52 -19.06 -8.27 -4.82
C GLY A 52 -18.20 -7.84 -6.00
N PRO A 53 -18.80 -7.31 -7.10
CA PRO A 53 -18.07 -6.92 -8.31
C PRO A 53 -17.07 -5.77 -8.09
N ASN A 54 -17.26 -4.97 -7.05
CA ASN A 54 -16.41 -3.85 -6.66
C ASN A 54 -15.65 -4.12 -5.35
N LEU A 55 -15.51 -5.38 -4.92
CA LEU A 55 -14.88 -5.78 -3.65
C LEU A 55 -15.63 -5.29 -2.40
N GLU A 56 -16.88 -4.83 -2.58
CA GLU A 56 -17.75 -4.25 -1.56
C GLU A 56 -18.33 -5.29 -0.59
N GLY A 57 -18.17 -6.57 -0.89
CA GLY A 57 -18.76 -7.68 -0.16
C GLY A 57 -20.18 -7.99 -0.64
N ALA A 58 -20.56 -9.26 -0.55
CA ALA A 58 -21.91 -9.72 -0.81
C ALA A 58 -22.24 -10.84 0.20
N VAL A 59 -22.14 -12.10 -0.23
CA VAL A 59 -22.24 -13.27 0.68
C VAL A 59 -20.93 -13.54 1.43
N ALA A 60 -19.81 -12.97 0.96
CA ALA A 60 -18.52 -12.95 1.65
C ALA A 60 -18.13 -11.50 2.01
N PRO A 61 -17.19 -11.32 2.97
CA PRO A 61 -16.84 -9.99 3.47
C PRO A 61 -16.31 -9.03 2.38
N SER A 62 -16.50 -7.73 2.61
CA SER A 62 -15.81 -6.68 1.86
C SER A 62 -14.29 -6.87 1.94
N LEU A 63 -13.62 -6.63 0.82
CA LEU A 63 -12.15 -6.65 0.71
C LEU A 63 -11.56 -5.24 0.64
N THR A 64 -12.37 -4.23 0.92
CA THR A 64 -11.96 -2.82 1.00
C THR A 64 -12.09 -2.28 2.43
N VAL A 65 -11.57 -1.07 2.67
CA VAL A 65 -11.74 -0.39 3.96
C VAL A 65 -13.22 -0.10 4.22
N PRO A 66 -13.70 -0.19 5.48
CA PRO A 66 -12.92 -0.38 6.71
C PRO A 66 -12.69 -1.85 7.11
N ALA A 67 -13.42 -2.81 6.54
CA ALA A 67 -13.32 -4.22 6.92
C ALA A 67 -11.92 -4.79 6.68
N PHE A 68 -11.30 -4.44 5.56
CA PHE A 68 -9.93 -4.84 5.23
C PHE A 68 -8.92 -4.36 6.30
N ARG A 69 -9.00 -3.09 6.67
CA ARG A 69 -8.11 -2.46 7.67
C ARG A 69 -8.11 -3.21 9.00
N SER A 70 -9.28 -3.59 9.50
CA SER A 70 -9.40 -4.35 10.76
C SER A 70 -8.63 -5.68 10.74
N ASN A 71 -8.55 -6.32 9.58
CA ASN A 71 -7.91 -7.61 9.42
C ASN A 71 -6.41 -7.53 9.12
N TYR A 72 -5.95 -6.47 8.44
CA TYR A 72 -4.62 -6.44 7.84
C TYR A 72 -3.69 -5.33 8.34
N SER A 73 -4.16 -4.41 9.18
CA SER A 73 -3.32 -3.33 9.73
C SER A 73 -2.00 -3.87 10.32
N SER A 74 -0.88 -3.24 9.93
CA SER A 74 0.49 -3.59 10.35
C SER A 74 0.94 -5.03 10.03
N LYS A 75 0.13 -5.83 9.33
CA LYS A 75 0.52 -7.17 8.86
C LYS A 75 1.35 -7.06 7.58
N PRO A 76 2.26 -8.01 7.32
CA PRO A 76 2.92 -8.07 6.02
C PRO A 76 1.90 -8.26 4.91
N VAL A 77 2.16 -7.72 3.71
CA VAL A 77 1.34 -7.94 2.51
C VAL A 77 1.21 -9.44 2.22
N ARG A 78 2.25 -10.20 2.57
CA ARG A 78 2.27 -11.68 2.58
C ARG A 78 1.05 -12.30 3.26
N ALA A 79 0.50 -11.69 4.31
CA ALA A 79 -0.65 -12.23 5.03
C ALA A 79 -1.91 -12.31 4.15
N LEU A 80 -2.13 -11.31 3.28
CA LEU A 80 -3.24 -11.32 2.33
C LEU A 80 -3.05 -12.42 1.28
N TYR A 81 -1.87 -12.49 0.66
CA TYR A 81 -1.53 -13.57 -0.27
C TYR A 81 -1.78 -14.94 0.37
N SER A 82 -1.27 -15.15 1.58
CA SER A 82 -1.37 -16.43 2.28
C SER A 82 -2.83 -16.81 2.53
N LYS A 83 -3.68 -15.83 2.87
CA LYS A 83 -5.12 -16.06 3.02
C LYS A 83 -5.74 -16.53 1.70
N ILE A 84 -5.43 -15.86 0.59
CA ILE A 84 -6.00 -16.19 -0.72
C ILE A 84 -5.54 -17.59 -1.14
N ILE A 85 -4.23 -17.86 -1.20
CA ILE A 85 -3.72 -19.12 -1.74
C ILE A 85 -4.17 -20.36 -0.94
N SER A 86 -4.36 -20.21 0.38
CA SER A 86 -4.67 -21.34 1.26
C SER A 86 -6.16 -21.58 1.48
N THR A 87 -7.01 -20.57 1.24
CA THR A 87 -8.44 -20.66 1.58
C THR A 87 -9.39 -20.28 0.45
N MET A 88 -8.87 -19.76 -0.67
CA MET A 88 -9.69 -19.31 -1.80
C MET A 88 -9.35 -20.08 -3.09
N PRO A 89 -10.34 -20.25 -3.97
CA PRO A 89 -11.77 -19.99 -3.76
C PRO A 89 -12.38 -20.93 -2.72
N VAL A 90 -13.46 -20.50 -2.05
CA VAL A 90 -14.16 -21.37 -1.09
C VAL A 90 -14.67 -22.63 -1.81
N GLY A 91 -14.41 -23.80 -1.25
CA GLY A 91 -14.73 -25.09 -1.87
C GLY A 91 -13.68 -25.60 -2.87
N GLN A 92 -12.71 -24.76 -3.26
CA GLN A 92 -11.62 -25.13 -4.18
C GLN A 92 -10.26 -24.51 -3.77
N PRO A 93 -9.84 -24.57 -2.49
CA PRO A 93 -8.58 -23.98 -2.05
C PRO A 93 -7.38 -24.62 -2.76
N GLY A 94 -6.35 -23.82 -3.06
CA GLY A 94 -5.11 -24.28 -3.69
C GLY A 94 -5.18 -24.47 -5.22
N THR A 95 -6.30 -24.13 -5.86
CA THR A 95 -6.44 -24.18 -7.33
C THR A 95 -5.83 -22.98 -8.05
N LEU A 96 -5.60 -21.87 -7.35
CA LEU A 96 -4.96 -20.68 -7.90
C LEU A 96 -3.44 -20.82 -7.86
N SER A 97 -2.79 -20.55 -8.99
CA SER A 97 -1.33 -20.44 -9.08
C SER A 97 -0.79 -19.24 -8.30
N GLU A 98 0.49 -19.27 -7.95
CA GLU A 98 1.18 -18.15 -7.31
C GLU A 98 1.00 -16.83 -8.08
N THR A 99 1.21 -16.85 -9.40
CA THR A 99 1.03 -15.67 -10.25
C THR A 99 -0.39 -15.12 -10.21
N GLN A 100 -1.41 -15.99 -10.18
CA GLN A 100 -2.81 -15.56 -10.04
C GLN A 100 -3.07 -14.93 -8.68
N VAL A 101 -2.53 -15.49 -7.59
CA VAL A 101 -2.69 -14.93 -6.24
C VAL A 101 -1.95 -13.60 -6.10
N LEU A 102 -0.78 -13.43 -6.73
CA LEU A 102 -0.08 -12.14 -6.78
C LEU A 102 -0.92 -11.05 -7.45
N LYS A 103 -1.56 -11.37 -8.58
CA LYS A 103 -2.47 -10.45 -9.28
C LYS A 103 -3.69 -10.07 -8.44
N LEU A 104 -4.32 -11.05 -7.77
CA LEU A 104 -5.42 -10.77 -6.84
C LEU A 104 -4.97 -9.93 -5.64
N THR A 105 -3.78 -10.21 -5.10
CA THR A 105 -3.18 -9.41 -4.02
C THR A 105 -2.94 -7.98 -4.49
N ALA A 106 -2.42 -7.78 -5.70
CA ALA A 106 -2.19 -6.46 -6.31
C ALA A 106 -3.50 -5.67 -6.44
N LEU A 107 -4.56 -6.32 -6.97
CA LEU A 107 -5.89 -5.70 -7.07
C LEU A 107 -6.39 -5.22 -5.70
N ILE A 108 -6.40 -6.09 -4.70
CA ILE A 108 -6.92 -5.76 -3.38
C ILE A 108 -6.06 -4.68 -2.72
N TYR A 109 -4.73 -4.75 -2.89
CA TYR A 109 -3.80 -3.72 -2.42
C TYR A 109 -4.14 -2.33 -3.02
N ALA A 110 -4.26 -2.24 -4.34
CA ALA A 110 -4.58 -0.99 -5.04
C ALA A 110 -6.00 -0.49 -4.72
N SER A 111 -6.99 -1.39 -4.61
CA SER A 111 -8.37 -1.04 -4.26
C SER A 111 -8.52 -0.48 -2.85
N ASN A 112 -7.52 -0.64 -1.99
CA ASN A 112 -7.46 -0.02 -0.67
C ASN A 112 -6.63 1.27 -0.65
N GLY A 113 -6.37 1.88 -1.81
CA GLY A 113 -5.72 3.19 -1.92
C GLY A 113 -4.20 3.18 -1.74
N LEU A 114 -3.58 1.99 -1.78
CA LEU A 114 -2.14 1.84 -1.59
C LEU A 114 -1.38 2.07 -2.91
N PRO A 115 -0.17 2.63 -2.87
CA PRO A 115 0.53 3.09 -4.07
C PRO A 115 1.02 1.94 -4.96
N VAL A 116 0.67 2.00 -6.24
CA VAL A 116 1.08 1.04 -7.28
C VAL A 116 2.36 1.54 -7.95
N GLY A 117 3.28 0.62 -8.24
CA GLY A 117 4.57 0.93 -8.86
C GLY A 117 4.62 0.53 -10.34
N ASP A 118 5.81 0.63 -10.94
CA ASP A 118 6.03 0.26 -12.33
C ASP A 118 6.51 -1.19 -12.49
N ALA A 119 7.15 -1.74 -11.46
CA ALA A 119 7.73 -3.09 -11.51
C ALA A 119 6.76 -4.14 -10.93
N PRO A 120 6.62 -5.31 -11.60
CA PRO A 120 5.82 -6.39 -11.08
C PRO A 120 6.49 -7.05 -9.87
N VAL A 121 5.69 -7.50 -8.91
CA VAL A 121 6.14 -8.45 -7.89
C VAL A 121 6.17 -9.84 -8.50
N ALA A 122 7.34 -10.48 -8.54
CA ALA A 122 7.52 -11.75 -9.25
C ALA A 122 7.21 -12.97 -8.39
N SER A 123 7.36 -12.86 -7.06
CA SER A 123 7.19 -13.97 -6.14
C SER A 123 6.55 -13.60 -4.80
N ALA A 124 5.98 -14.61 -4.16
CA ALA A 124 5.45 -14.61 -2.80
C ALA A 124 6.42 -14.06 -1.74
N SER A 125 7.73 -14.28 -1.92
CA SER A 125 8.76 -13.94 -0.94
C SER A 125 8.91 -12.43 -0.75
N GLU A 126 8.78 -11.67 -1.84
CA GLU A 126 8.88 -10.21 -1.88
C GLU A 126 7.79 -9.52 -1.06
N LEU A 127 6.65 -10.19 -0.83
CA LEU A 127 5.53 -9.66 -0.06
C LEU A 127 5.79 -9.57 1.45
N SER A 128 6.85 -10.20 1.95
CA SER A 128 7.14 -10.24 3.39
C SER A 128 7.88 -9.00 3.88
N ALA A 129 8.56 -8.29 2.96
CA ALA A 129 9.36 -7.11 3.27
C ALA A 129 8.51 -5.86 3.60
N ARG A 130 7.22 -5.87 3.24
CA ARG A 130 6.33 -4.71 3.35
C ARG A 130 5.09 -5.03 4.16
N LYS A 131 4.69 -4.09 4.99
CA LYS A 131 3.48 -4.15 5.80
C LYS A 131 2.41 -3.22 5.24
N PHE A 132 1.16 -3.58 5.46
CA PHE A 132 0.06 -2.64 5.31
C PHE A 132 0.18 -1.51 6.35
N PRO A 133 -0.41 -0.33 6.07
CA PRO A 133 -0.42 0.78 7.01
C PRO A 133 -0.98 0.38 8.39
N GLU A 134 -0.51 1.07 9.41
CA GLU A 134 -1.12 0.99 10.74
C GLU A 134 -2.57 1.51 10.67
N ALA A 135 -3.46 1.01 11.53
CA ALA A 135 -4.89 1.32 11.47
C ALA A 135 -5.21 2.83 11.46
N SER A 136 -4.36 3.65 12.07
CA SER A 136 -4.48 5.12 12.13
C SER A 136 -3.97 5.86 10.88
N LYS A 137 -3.35 5.15 9.91
CA LYS A 137 -2.64 5.72 8.75
C LYS A 137 -3.25 5.31 7.40
N TRP A 138 -4.52 4.93 7.39
CA TRP A 138 -5.28 4.54 6.20
C TRP A 138 -6.27 5.61 5.76
#